data_AF-A0AAF0FR18-F1
#
_entry.id   AF-A0AAF0FR18-F1
#
_cell.length_a   1.000
_cell.length_b   1.000
_cell.length_c   1.000
_cell.angle_alpha   90.00
_cell.angle_beta   90.00
_cell.angle_gamma   90.00
#
_symmetry.space_group_name_H-M   'P 1'
#
loop_
_entity.id
_entity.type
_entity.pdbx_description
1 polymer ?
#
loop_
_entity_poly.entity_id
_entity_poly.type
_entity_poly.pdbx_seq_one_letter_code
_entity_poly.pdbx_strand_id
1 'polypeptide(L)'
;MAREDLFKKELIAELRRVEVSMRKEASIEKKIYYFSAAYGVTSRTLRYNFKDDYLLADCVLNTCYNGLMDRFKRIRSGDATVELQPVHFERIQDGLKMLADAFESDDSILIPLEQILTTMYSVTGPGNYLREKGLLKL
;
A
#
# COMPACT_ATOMS: atom_id res chain seq x y z
N MET A 1 22.17 14.70 -7.65
CA MET A 1 21.52 15.84 -6.95
C MET A 1 20.22 16.32 -7.65
N ALA A 2 20.22 17.21 -8.65
CA ALA A 2 18.96 17.77 -9.19
C ALA A 2 17.96 16.74 -9.77
N ARG A 3 18.45 15.67 -10.40
CA ARG A 3 17.61 14.59 -10.96
C ARG A 3 17.06 13.64 -9.88
N GLU A 4 17.83 13.39 -8.83
CA GLU A 4 17.40 12.54 -7.72
C GLU A 4 16.29 13.21 -6.92
N ASP A 5 16.43 14.52 -6.66
CA ASP A 5 15.41 15.33 -6.00
C ASP A 5 14.11 15.38 -6.80
N LEU A 6 14.18 15.36 -8.13
CA LEU A 6 12.99 15.34 -8.99
C LEU A 6 12.17 14.06 -8.77
N PHE A 7 12.78 12.89 -8.90
CA PHE A 7 12.05 11.61 -8.76
C PHE A 7 11.59 11.36 -7.33
N LYS A 8 12.34 11.83 -6.33
CA LYS A 8 11.90 11.79 -4.93
C LYS A 8 10.65 12.66 -4.73
N LYS A 9 10.63 13.88 -5.26
CA LYS A 9 9.45 14.77 -5.20
C LYS A 9 8.24 14.20 -5.93
N GLU A 10 8.45 13.60 -7.11
CA GLU A 10 7.39 12.92 -7.85
C GLU A 10 6.80 11.73 -7.07
N LEU A 11 7.67 10.92 -6.45
CA LEU A 11 7.26 9.81 -5.58
C LEU A 11 6.38 10.31 -4.43
N ILE A 12 6.85 11.30 -3.67
CA ILE A 12 6.12 11.86 -2.52
C ILE A 12 4.76 12.42 -2.97
N ALA A 13 4.75 13.21 -4.05
CA ALA A 13 3.52 13.82 -4.57
C ALA A 13 2.51 12.76 -5.03
N GLU A 14 2.97 11.71 -5.69
CA GLU A 14 2.10 10.65 -6.18
C GLU A 14 1.55 9.79 -5.05
N LEU A 15 2.37 9.40 -4.06
CA LEU A 15 1.89 8.68 -2.87
C LEU A 15 0.78 9.45 -2.14
N ARG A 16 0.96 10.77 -1.95
CA ARG A 16 -0.07 11.65 -1.37
C ARG A 16 -1.34 11.69 -2.23
N ARG A 17 -1.21 11.76 -3.56
CA ARG A 17 -2.38 11.73 -4.46
C ARG A 17 -3.12 10.40 -4.41
N VAL A 18 -2.41 9.29 -4.35
CA VAL A 18 -3.01 7.95 -4.24
C VAL A 18 -3.81 7.85 -2.95
N GLU A 19 -3.21 8.24 -1.83
CA GLU A 19 -3.86 8.26 -0.52
C GLU A 19 -5.18 9.07 -0.55
N VAL A 20 -5.14 10.31 -1.03
CA VAL A 20 -6.32 11.17 -1.13
C VAL A 20 -7.36 10.60 -2.07
N SER A 21 -6.94 10.03 -3.21
CA SER A 21 -7.86 9.44 -4.19
C SER A 21 -8.56 8.21 -3.62
N MET A 22 -7.84 7.36 -2.89
CA MET A 22 -8.42 6.20 -2.21
C MET A 22 -9.41 6.60 -1.12
N ARG A 23 -9.19 7.71 -0.39
CA ARG A 23 -10.12 8.19 0.65
C ARG A 23 -11.43 8.69 0.05
N LYS A 24 -11.38 9.39 -1.07
CA LYS A 24 -12.55 9.96 -1.75
C LYS A 24 -13.38 8.94 -2.51
N GLU A 25 -12.81 7.77 -2.78
CA GLU A 25 -13.46 6.72 -3.55
C GLU A 25 -14.30 5.80 -2.66
N ALA A 26 -15.48 5.42 -3.14
CA ALA A 26 -16.37 4.47 -2.45
C ALA A 26 -16.17 3.04 -2.96
N SER A 27 -15.89 2.87 -4.26
CA SER A 27 -15.69 1.56 -4.88
C SER A 27 -14.38 0.91 -4.44
N ILE A 28 -14.47 -0.30 -3.87
CA ILE A 28 -13.32 -1.13 -3.50
C ILE A 28 -12.40 -1.37 -4.71
N GLU A 29 -12.98 -1.73 -5.85
CA GLU A 29 -12.22 -1.98 -7.08
C GLU A 29 -11.41 -0.75 -7.47
N LYS A 30 -12.02 0.43 -7.39
CA LYS A 30 -11.38 1.68 -7.78
C LYS A 30 -10.36 2.16 -6.75
N LYS A 31 -10.53 1.87 -5.46
CA LYS A 31 -9.48 2.04 -4.44
C LYS A 31 -8.25 1.18 -4.76
N ILE A 32 -8.45 -0.09 -5.13
CA ILE A 32 -7.34 -0.99 -5.50
C ILE A 32 -6.66 -0.51 -6.79
N TYR A 33 -7.43 -0.02 -7.76
CA TYR A 33 -6.89 0.64 -8.95
C TYR A 33 -6.00 1.83 -8.60
N TYR A 34 -6.44 2.75 -7.74
CA TYR A 34 -5.59 3.86 -7.30
C TYR A 34 -4.33 3.38 -6.59
N PHE A 35 -4.44 2.36 -5.74
CA PHE A 35 -3.30 1.80 -5.04
C PHE A 35 -2.21 1.25 -5.98
N SER A 36 -2.58 0.78 -7.19
CA SER A 36 -1.61 0.34 -8.19
C SER A 36 -0.61 1.43 -8.61
N ALA A 37 -1.01 2.70 -8.55
CA ALA A 37 -0.14 3.81 -8.89
C ALA A 37 0.99 3.99 -7.85
N ALA A 38 0.78 3.57 -6.59
CA ALA A 38 1.81 3.65 -5.54
C ALA A 38 3.02 2.76 -5.88
N TYR A 39 2.82 1.49 -6.23
CA TYR A 39 3.94 0.65 -6.67
C TYR A 39 4.45 1.07 -8.07
N GLY A 40 3.57 1.61 -8.92
CA GLY A 40 3.97 2.12 -10.23
C GLY A 40 4.99 3.26 -10.15
N VAL A 41 4.79 4.20 -9.22
CA VAL A 41 5.72 5.31 -9.01
C VAL A 41 7.01 4.87 -8.31
N THR A 42 6.96 3.97 -7.32
CA THR A 42 8.19 3.43 -6.70
C THR A 42 9.05 2.69 -7.71
N SER A 43 8.44 1.87 -8.58
CA SER A 43 9.13 1.14 -9.64
C SER A 43 9.83 2.10 -10.61
N ARG A 44 9.19 3.23 -10.95
CA ARG A 44 9.78 4.28 -11.78
C ARG A 44 10.96 4.95 -11.06
N THR A 45 10.77 5.37 -9.81
CA THR A 45 11.82 6.02 -9.01
C THR A 45 13.02 5.11 -8.84
N LEU A 46 12.80 3.83 -8.50
CA LEU A 46 13.85 2.81 -8.37
C LEU A 46 14.72 2.68 -9.63
N ARG A 47 14.11 2.67 -10.83
CA ARG A 47 14.84 2.56 -12.10
C ARG A 47 15.72 3.77 -12.43
N TYR A 48 15.34 4.96 -11.98
CA TYR A 48 16.07 6.19 -12.29
C TYR A 48 16.95 6.71 -11.14
N ASN A 49 16.71 6.23 -9.92
CA ASN A 49 17.45 6.58 -8.71
C ASN A 49 17.39 5.40 -7.74
N PHE A 50 18.32 4.45 -7.84
CA PHE A 50 18.32 3.26 -6.99
C PHE A 50 18.67 3.60 -5.54
N LYS A 51 17.84 3.14 -4.60
CA LYS A 51 18.10 3.09 -3.16
C LYS A 51 17.40 1.88 -2.56
N ASP A 52 17.95 1.32 -1.49
CA ASP A 52 17.38 0.15 -0.80
C ASP A 52 15.95 0.43 -0.32
N ASP A 53 15.69 1.65 0.17
CA ASP A 53 14.36 2.09 0.58
C ASP A 53 13.34 2.06 -0.57
N TYR A 54 13.73 2.47 -1.77
CA TYR A 54 12.83 2.41 -2.93
C TYR A 54 12.60 0.97 -3.39
N LEU A 55 13.61 0.11 -3.29
CA LEU A 55 13.49 -1.31 -3.59
C LEU A 55 12.51 -1.99 -2.62
N LEU A 56 12.66 -1.70 -1.32
CA LEU A 56 11.80 -2.27 -0.29
C LEU A 56 10.36 -1.77 -0.44
N ALA A 57 10.16 -0.48 -0.67
CA ALA A 57 8.84 0.08 -0.93
C ALA A 57 8.19 -0.52 -2.19
N ASP A 58 8.95 -0.67 -3.28
CA ASP A 58 8.45 -1.29 -4.51
C ASP A 58 8.00 -2.74 -4.28
N CYS A 59 8.83 -3.53 -3.62
CA CYS A 59 8.54 -4.92 -3.29
C CYS A 59 7.27 -5.06 -2.43
N VAL A 60 7.18 -4.28 -1.34
CA VAL A 60 6.05 -4.35 -0.41
C VAL A 60 4.77 -3.85 -1.08
N LEU A 61 4.78 -2.70 -1.75
CA LEU A 61 3.59 -2.14 -2.39
C LEU A 61 3.09 -3.04 -3.53
N ASN A 62 3.99 -3.60 -4.34
CA ASN A 62 3.61 -4.54 -5.39
C ASN A 62 2.99 -5.82 -4.82
N THR A 63 3.60 -6.39 -3.78
CA THR A 63 3.07 -7.57 -3.07
C THR A 63 1.69 -7.28 -2.52
N CYS A 64 1.51 -6.12 -1.89
CA CYS A 64 0.23 -5.74 -1.29
C CYS A 64 -0.86 -5.52 -2.35
N TYR A 65 -0.52 -4.89 -3.48
CA TYR A 65 -1.46 -4.70 -4.57
C TYR A 65 -1.95 -6.04 -5.12
N ASN A 66 -1.03 -6.96 -5.39
CA ASN A 66 -1.37 -8.29 -5.90
C ASN A 66 -2.23 -9.08 -4.89
N GLY A 67 -1.92 -9.00 -3.60
CA GLY A 67 -2.71 -9.64 -2.54
C GLY A 67 -4.14 -9.09 -2.46
N LEU A 68 -4.32 -7.76 -2.51
CA LEU A 68 -5.64 -7.14 -2.51
C LEU A 68 -6.44 -7.49 -3.77
N MET A 69 -5.79 -7.48 -4.94
CA MET A 69 -6.41 -7.84 -6.21
C MET A 69 -6.83 -9.31 -6.23
N ASP A 70 -6.01 -10.23 -5.70
CA ASP A 70 -6.38 -11.64 -5.56
C ASP A 70 -7.59 -11.80 -4.63
N ARG A 71 -7.58 -11.16 -3.45
CA ARG A 71 -8.73 -11.22 -2.53
C ARG A 71 -10.00 -10.66 -3.17
N PHE A 72 -9.90 -9.52 -3.86
CA PHE A 72 -11.03 -8.94 -4.58
C PHE A 72 -11.60 -9.90 -5.64
N LYS A 73 -10.73 -10.54 -6.43
CA LYS A 73 -11.15 -11.55 -7.42
C LYS A 73 -11.86 -12.73 -6.77
N ARG A 74 -11.35 -13.25 -5.65
CA ARG A 74 -12.00 -14.36 -4.90
C ARG A 74 -13.40 -13.98 -4.42
N ILE A 75 -13.56 -12.78 -3.86
CA ILE A 75 -14.88 -12.26 -3.45
C ILE A 75 -15.83 -12.21 -4.66
N ARG A 76 -15.35 -11.70 -5.81
CA ARG A 76 -16.13 -11.66 -7.06
C ARG A 76 -16.49 -13.05 -7.59
N SER A 77 -15.70 -14.07 -7.25
CA SER A 77 -15.97 -15.48 -7.57
C SER A 77 -16.83 -16.21 -6.52
N GLY A 78 -17.31 -15.52 -5.48
CA GLY A 78 -18.23 -16.08 -4.48
C GLY A 78 -17.58 -16.56 -3.18
N ASP A 79 -16.27 -16.38 -3.00
CA ASP A 79 -15.61 -16.65 -1.71
C ASP A 79 -15.91 -15.50 -0.72
N ALA A 80 -16.80 -15.77 0.23
CA ALA A 80 -17.19 -14.84 1.29
C ALA A 80 -16.41 -15.03 2.62
N THR A 81 -15.37 -15.86 2.65
CA THR A 81 -14.68 -16.24 3.90
C THR A 81 -13.96 -15.07 4.57
N VAL A 82 -13.37 -14.17 3.78
CA VAL A 82 -12.66 -12.99 4.27
C VAL A 82 -13.17 -11.74 3.54
N GLU A 83 -13.75 -10.80 4.27
CA GLU A 83 -14.33 -9.59 3.67
C GLU A 83 -13.33 -8.44 3.60
N LEU A 84 -13.43 -7.64 2.52
CA LEU A 84 -12.71 -6.37 2.41
C LEU A 84 -13.52 -5.25 3.11
N GLN A 85 -13.24 -5.05 4.39
CA GLN A 85 -13.83 -4.00 5.23
C GLN A 85 -13.17 -2.61 5.03
N PRO A 86 -13.87 -1.50 5.35
CA PRO A 86 -13.34 -0.14 5.25
C PRO A 86 -12.00 0.07 5.97
N VAL A 87 -11.84 -0.51 7.16
CA VAL A 87 -10.62 -0.41 7.97
C VAL A 87 -9.36 -0.86 7.22
N HIS A 88 -9.46 -1.85 6.32
CA HIS A 88 -8.30 -2.27 5.53
C HIS A 88 -7.81 -1.14 4.61
N PHE A 89 -8.73 -0.40 3.99
CA PHE A 89 -8.34 0.70 3.12
C PHE A 89 -7.88 1.91 3.92
N GLU A 90 -8.50 2.19 5.06
CA GLU A 90 -8.09 3.27 5.97
C GLU A 90 -6.65 3.09 6.44
N ARG A 91 -6.27 1.87 6.87
CA ARG A 91 -4.90 1.60 7.34
C ARG A 91 -3.87 1.61 6.22
N ILE A 92 -4.23 1.20 5.00
CA ILE A 92 -3.37 1.35 3.81
C ILE A 92 -3.19 2.83 3.47
N GLN A 93 -4.26 3.62 3.48
CA GLN A 93 -4.21 5.07 3.23
C GLN A 93 -3.32 5.77 4.24
N ASP A 94 -3.49 5.49 5.52
CA ASP A 94 -2.62 6.01 6.58
C ASP A 94 -1.16 5.62 6.34
N GLY A 95 -0.91 4.37 5.93
CA GLY A 95 0.43 3.88 5.63
C GLY A 95 1.06 4.58 4.43
N LEU A 96 0.29 4.87 3.38
CA LEU A 96 0.75 5.64 2.22
C LEU A 96 1.10 7.08 2.57
N LYS A 97 0.29 7.72 3.42
CA LYS A 97 0.58 9.06 3.94
C LYS A 97 1.89 9.05 4.72
N MET A 98 2.03 8.12 5.68
CA MET A 98 3.24 7.96 6.48
C MET A 98 4.46 7.63 5.62
N LEU A 99 4.30 6.85 4.55
CA LEU A 99 5.38 6.53 3.62
C LEU A 99 5.85 7.77 2.86
N ALA A 100 4.91 8.60 2.40
CA ALA A 100 5.24 9.87 1.75
C ALA A 100 5.97 10.82 2.71
N ASP A 101 5.51 10.92 3.95
CA ASP A 101 6.11 11.77 4.99
C ASP A 101 7.51 11.27 5.38
N ALA A 102 7.71 9.94 5.46
CA ALA A 102 9.00 9.32 5.72
C ALA A 102 10.01 9.59 4.58
N PHE A 103 9.58 9.45 3.31
CA PHE A 103 10.42 9.84 2.20
C PHE A 103 10.74 11.34 2.23
N GLU A 104 9.78 12.22 2.51
CA GLU A 104 10.00 13.67 2.57
C GLU A 104 11.06 14.04 3.63
N SER A 105 11.01 13.39 4.79
CA SER A 105 11.87 13.68 5.95
C SER A 105 13.16 12.85 6.00
N ASP A 106 13.36 11.93 5.04
CA ASP A 106 14.45 10.92 5.07
C ASP A 106 14.43 10.06 6.35
N ASP A 107 13.23 9.82 6.90
CA ASP A 107 12.99 8.92 8.03
C ASP A 107 12.85 7.46 7.57
N SER A 108 12.90 6.52 8.52
CA SER A 108 12.70 5.10 8.24
C SER A 108 11.32 4.82 7.62
N ILE A 109 11.32 4.10 6.50
CA ILE A 109 10.10 3.65 5.82
C ILE A 109 9.51 2.36 6.41
N LEU A 110 10.15 1.76 7.41
CA LEU A 110 9.75 0.43 7.89
C LEU A 110 8.36 0.45 8.53
N ILE A 111 8.09 1.41 9.41
CA ILE A 111 6.78 1.55 10.08
C ILE A 111 5.63 1.70 9.05
N PRO A 112 5.69 2.62 8.07
CA PRO A 112 4.61 2.71 7.07
C PRO A 112 4.46 1.43 6.25
N LEU A 113 5.56 0.78 5.84
CA LEU A 113 5.50 -0.45 5.07
C LEU A 113 4.94 -1.62 5.87
N GLU A 114 5.31 -1.76 7.15
CA GLU A 114 4.76 -2.77 8.06
C GLU A 114 3.26 -2.60 8.22
N GLN A 115 2.76 -1.37 8.33
CA GLN A 115 1.32 -1.11 8.42
C GLN A 115 0.58 -1.55 7.15
N ILE A 116 1.08 -1.17 5.97
CA ILE A 116 0.48 -1.56 4.68
C ILE A 116 0.51 -3.09 4.53
N LEU A 117 1.65 -3.71 4.81
CA LEU A 117 1.87 -5.14 4.69
C LEU A 117 0.98 -5.93 5.65
N THR A 118 0.95 -5.55 6.93
CA THR A 118 0.10 -6.18 7.95
C THR A 118 -1.36 -6.07 7.58
N THR A 119 -1.78 -4.92 7.05
CA THR A 119 -3.15 -4.72 6.60
C THR A 119 -3.51 -5.62 5.43
N MET A 120 -2.65 -5.75 4.42
CA MET A 120 -2.89 -6.69 3.33
C MET A 120 -2.86 -8.13 3.83
N TYR A 121 -1.90 -8.50 4.67
CA TYR A 121 -1.82 -9.85 5.22
C TYR A 121 -3.10 -10.24 5.95
N SER A 122 -3.72 -9.29 6.65
CA SER A 122 -4.97 -9.48 7.38
C SER A 122 -6.16 -9.89 6.51
N VAL A 123 -6.12 -9.63 5.20
CA VAL A 123 -7.16 -10.06 4.25
C VAL A 123 -6.87 -11.41 3.61
N THR A 124 -5.78 -12.06 3.98
CA THR A 124 -5.49 -13.46 3.60
C THR A 124 -6.20 -14.44 4.55
N GLY A 125 -6.32 -15.71 4.18
CA GLY A 125 -6.86 -16.74 5.07
C GLY A 125 -6.11 -16.82 6.42
N PRO A 126 -4.77 -17.00 6.42
CA PRO A 126 -3.97 -17.01 7.64
C PRO A 126 -4.04 -15.70 8.44
N GLY A 127 -3.98 -14.55 7.78
CA GLY A 127 -4.05 -13.27 8.49
C GLY A 127 -5.42 -13.00 9.10
N ASN A 128 -6.51 -13.36 8.41
CA ASN A 128 -7.86 -13.27 8.97
C ASN A 128 -8.03 -14.22 10.16
N TYR A 129 -7.48 -15.43 10.09
CA TYR A 129 -7.46 -16.35 11.22
C TYR A 129 -6.72 -15.76 12.44
N LEU A 130 -5.62 -15.04 12.24
CA LEU A 130 -4.95 -14.31 13.33
C LEU A 130 -5.78 -13.13 13.87
N ARG A 131 -6.60 -12.48 13.03
CA ARG A 131 -7.57 -11.46 13.48
C ARG A 131 -8.65 -12.07 14.36
N GLU A 132 -9.22 -13.21 13.94
CA GLU A 132 -10.23 -13.94 14.72
C GLU A 132 -9.69 -14.37 16.09
N LYS A 133 -8.39 -14.73 16.16
CA LYS A 133 -7.69 -15.03 17.42
C LYS A 133 -7.29 -13.79 18.24
N GLY A 134 -7.50 -12.58 17.73
CA GLY A 134 -7.10 -11.33 18.38
C GLY A 134 -5.59 -11.06 18.42
N LEU A 135 -4.79 -11.83 17.66
CA LEU A 135 -3.33 -11.71 17.57
C LEU A 135 -2.90 -10.65 16.55
N LEU A 136 -3.67 -10.52 15.45
CA LEU A 136 -3.51 -9.44 14.48
C LEU A 136 -4.59 -8.40 14.74
N LYS A 137 -4.17 -7.13 14.90
CA LYS A 137 -5.07 -5.99 15.09
C LYS A 137 -4.80 -4.95 14.01
N LEU A 138 -5.89 -4.35 13.53
CA LEU A 138 -5.86 -3.23 12.59
C LEU A 138 -6.22 -1.96 13.32
#